data_AF-A0A0F7FGB0-F1
#
_entry.id   AF-A0A0F7FGB0-F1
#
_cell.length_a   1.000
_cell.length_b   1.000
_cell.length_c   1.000
_cell.angle_alpha   90.00
_cell.angle_beta   90.00
_cell.angle_gamma   90.00
#
_symmetry.space_group_name_H-M   'P 1'
#
loop_
_entity.id
_entity.type
_entity.pdbx_description
1 polymer ?
#
loop_
_entity_poly.entity_id
_entity_poly.type
_entity_poly.pdbx_seq_one_letter_code
_entity_poly.pdbx_strand_id
1 'polypeptide(L)'
;MASETRSFEIEGIKFYILEGFQELYRVLASLEKNPKWDVLALDQYMTVEIVSLGDKVRLAMYAEVDGKKLPPDIMQQEEVEIEVREEKIILKSFYEYPAMSKYTAMAIVKRINSFREVLSSILSF
;
A
#
# COMPACT_ATOMS: atom_id res chain seq x y z
N MET A 1 9.96 -15.84 4.59
CA MET A 1 8.92 -16.48 3.76
C MET A 1 9.21 -16.12 2.31
N ALA A 2 8.99 -17.03 1.37
CA ALA A 2 9.14 -16.71 -0.05
C ALA A 2 8.01 -15.76 -0.47
N SER A 3 8.32 -14.70 -1.23
CA SER A 3 7.28 -13.81 -1.77
C SER A 3 6.56 -14.55 -2.90
N GLU A 4 5.28 -14.87 -2.70
CA GLU A 4 4.43 -15.45 -3.74
C GLU A 4 3.63 -14.34 -4.44
N THR A 5 3.58 -14.40 -5.77
CA THR A 5 2.68 -13.59 -6.58
C THR A 5 1.65 -14.52 -7.20
N ARG A 6 0.38 -14.26 -6.95
CA ARG A 6 -0.75 -14.98 -7.56
C ARG A 6 -1.53 -14.00 -8.43
N SER A 7 -2.06 -14.48 -9.55
CA SER A 7 -2.90 -13.67 -10.43
C SER A 7 -4.09 -14.44 -10.94
N PHE A 8 -5.22 -13.76 -11.09
CA PHE A 8 -6.45 -14.30 -11.66
C PHE A 8 -7.24 -13.19 -12.36
N GLU A 9 -8.29 -13.57 -13.08
CA GLU A 9 -9.11 -12.64 -13.84
C GLU A 9 -10.60 -12.87 -13.51
N ILE A 10 -11.32 -11.79 -13.23
CA ILE A 10 -12.77 -11.79 -12.99
C ILE A 10 -13.38 -10.71 -13.88
N GLU A 11 -14.36 -11.07 -14.70
CA GLU A 11 -15.08 -10.12 -15.57
C GLU A 11 -14.14 -9.26 -16.46
N GLY A 12 -12.99 -9.81 -16.89
CA GLY A 12 -12.01 -9.10 -17.71
C GLY A 12 -11.07 -8.16 -16.95
N ILE A 13 -11.15 -8.13 -15.61
CA ILE A 13 -10.25 -7.37 -14.73
C ILE A 13 -9.20 -8.31 -14.17
N LYS A 14 -7.92 -7.95 -14.33
CA LYS A 14 -6.80 -8.71 -13.78
C LYS A 14 -6.54 -8.33 -12.33
N PHE A 15 -6.44 -9.33 -11.47
CA PHE A 15 -6.12 -9.19 -10.07
C PHE A 15 -4.76 -9.81 -9.78
N TYR A 16 -3.96 -9.13 -8.98
CA TYR A 16 -2.67 -9.60 -8.48
C TYR A 16 -2.69 -9.59 -6.96
N ILE A 17 -2.31 -10.71 -6.34
CA ILE A 17 -2.10 -10.82 -4.89
C ILE A 17 -0.62 -11.04 -4.65
N LEU A 18 0.00 -10.18 -3.85
CA LEU A 18 1.40 -10.24 -3.48
C LEU A 18 1.53 -10.45 -1.98
N GLU A 19 2.25 -11.51 -1.61
CA GLU A 19 2.74 -11.69 -0.25
C GLU A 19 4.04 -10.90 -0.08
N GLY A 20 3.92 -9.73 0.53
CA GLY A 20 4.98 -8.75 0.74
C GLY A 20 5.16 -7.76 -0.41
N PHE A 21 6.18 -6.91 -0.27
CA PHE A 21 6.41 -5.76 -1.16
C PHE A 21 7.64 -5.90 -2.06
N GLN A 22 8.38 -7.01 -1.98
CA GLN A 22 9.65 -7.21 -2.70
C GLN A 22 9.47 -7.11 -4.21
N GLU A 23 8.39 -7.69 -4.73
CA GLU A 23 8.10 -7.76 -6.16
C GLU A 23 7.19 -6.64 -6.67
N LEU A 24 6.73 -5.75 -5.77
CA LEU A 24 5.69 -4.78 -6.09
C LEU A 24 6.08 -3.88 -7.26
N TYR A 25 7.30 -3.34 -7.25
CA TYR A 25 7.75 -2.48 -8.35
C TYR A 25 7.75 -3.22 -9.69
N ARG A 26 8.26 -4.46 -9.71
CA ARG A 26 8.34 -5.27 -10.92
C ARG A 26 6.95 -5.57 -11.47
N VAL A 27 6.01 -5.95 -10.59
CA VAL A 27 4.61 -6.19 -10.97
C VAL A 27 4.00 -4.91 -11.53
N LEU A 28 4.02 -3.80 -10.78
CA LEU A 28 3.45 -2.53 -11.21
C LEU A 28 4.04 -2.02 -12.53
N ALA A 29 5.35 -2.15 -12.73
CA ALA A 29 6.03 -1.72 -13.95
C ALA A 29 5.68 -2.58 -15.19
N SER A 30 5.16 -3.80 -14.98
CA SER A 30 4.70 -4.69 -16.05
C SER A 30 3.24 -4.47 -16.46
N LEU A 31 2.47 -3.73 -15.65
CA LEU A 31 1.05 -3.50 -15.92
C LEU A 31 0.86 -2.47 -17.02
N GLU A 32 -0.05 -2.78 -17.93
CA GLU A 32 -0.43 -1.90 -19.02
C GLU A 32 -1.20 -0.68 -18.48
N LYS A 33 -1.19 0.41 -19.25
CA LYS A 33 -1.77 1.69 -18.82
C LYS A 33 -3.30 1.71 -18.80
N ASN A 34 -3.93 1.00 -19.74
CA ASN A 34 -5.34 1.20 -20.09
C ASN A 34 -6.30 -0.01 -19.93
N PRO A 35 -5.93 -1.18 -19.37
CA PRO A 35 -6.92 -2.04 -18.75
C PRO A 35 -7.14 -1.65 -17.29
N LYS A 36 -8.33 -2.00 -16.77
CA LYS A 36 -8.57 -2.03 -15.33
C LYS A 36 -7.82 -3.22 -14.74
N TRP A 37 -7.22 -3.01 -13.58
CA TRP A 37 -6.52 -4.05 -12.85
C TRP A 37 -6.42 -3.66 -11.39
N ASP A 38 -6.31 -4.67 -10.53
CA ASP A 38 -6.21 -4.50 -9.10
C ASP A 38 -4.98 -5.25 -8.59
N VAL A 39 -4.25 -4.63 -7.68
CA VAL A 39 -3.09 -5.21 -7.01
C VAL A 39 -3.32 -5.10 -5.51
N LEU A 40 -3.40 -6.25 -4.84
CA LEU A 40 -3.44 -6.37 -3.40
C LEU A 40 -2.09 -6.87 -2.91
N ALA A 41 -1.34 -6.03 -2.21
CA ALA A 41 -0.09 -6.42 -1.55
C ALA A 41 -0.31 -6.43 -0.03
N LEU A 42 0.08 -7.51 0.63
CA LEU A 42 -0.11 -7.67 2.07
C LEU A 42 1.14 -8.21 2.74
N ASP A 43 1.41 -7.75 3.95
CA ASP A 43 2.32 -8.44 4.87
C ASP A 43 1.64 -8.65 6.24
N GLN A 44 2.41 -9.05 7.24
CA GLN A 44 1.87 -9.37 8.56
C GLN A 44 1.28 -8.15 9.31
N TYR A 45 1.56 -6.91 8.88
CA TYR A 45 1.15 -5.69 9.57
C TYR A 45 0.34 -4.73 8.71
N MET A 46 0.44 -4.82 7.37
CA MET A 46 -0.22 -3.88 6.48
C MET A 46 -0.84 -4.52 5.24
N THR A 47 -1.88 -3.86 4.76
CA THR A 47 -2.55 -4.14 3.50
C THR A 47 -2.44 -2.92 2.60
N VAL A 48 -2.12 -3.16 1.33
CA VAL A 48 -2.06 -2.13 0.30
C VAL A 48 -2.89 -2.57 -0.89
N GLU A 49 -3.80 -1.70 -1.31
CA GLU A 49 -4.63 -1.88 -2.48
C GLU A 49 -4.27 -0.82 -3.53
N ILE A 50 -4.01 -1.27 -4.75
CA ILE A 50 -3.69 -0.41 -5.89
C ILE A 50 -4.63 -0.76 -7.03
N VAL A 51 -5.48 0.17 -7.40
CA VAL A 51 -6.55 -0.05 -8.39
C VAL A 51 -6.35 0.88 -9.57
N SER A 52 -6.28 0.32 -10.77
CA SER A 52 -6.36 1.05 -12.02
C SER A 52 -7.80 1.11 -12.51
N LEU A 53 -8.28 2.33 -12.72
CA LEU A 53 -9.59 2.60 -13.33
C LEU A 53 -9.48 2.89 -14.84
N GLY A 54 -8.28 2.75 -15.41
CA GLY A 54 -7.93 3.06 -16.79
C GLY A 54 -7.27 4.43 -16.93
N ASP A 55 -7.97 5.50 -16.55
CA ASP A 55 -7.47 6.88 -16.62
C ASP A 55 -6.71 7.33 -15.36
N LYS A 56 -6.86 6.59 -14.27
CA LYS A 56 -6.25 6.88 -12.97
C LYS A 56 -5.89 5.62 -12.19
N VAL A 57 -4.97 5.79 -11.25
CA VAL A 57 -4.56 4.75 -10.31
C VAL A 57 -4.80 5.25 -8.89
N ARG A 58 -5.49 4.45 -8.08
CA ARG A 58 -5.73 4.73 -6.66
C ARG A 58 -4.84 3.84 -5.82
N LEU A 59 -4.30 4.39 -4.74
CA LEU A 59 -3.51 3.70 -3.73
C LEU A 59 -4.18 3.88 -2.38
N ALA A 60 -4.54 2.78 -1.72
CA ALA A 60 -4.97 2.77 -0.34
C ALA A 60 -4.01 1.93 0.49
N MET A 61 -3.63 2.42 1.66
CA MET A 61 -2.74 1.74 2.61
C MET A 61 -3.42 1.70 3.97
N TYR A 62 -3.40 0.54 4.60
CA TYR A 62 -4.02 0.27 5.89
C TYR A 62 -3.09 -0.57 6.75
N ALA A 63 -2.95 -0.19 8.03
CA ALA A 63 -2.34 -1.04 9.05
C ALA A 63 -3.10 -0.90 10.36
N GLU A 64 -3.15 -1.98 11.12
CA GLU A 64 -3.73 -2.04 12.46
C GLU A 64 -2.80 -2.86 13.35
N VAL A 65 -2.31 -2.24 14.42
CA VAL A 65 -1.35 -2.86 15.34
C VAL A 65 -1.77 -2.64 16.79
N ASP A 66 -1.38 -3.55 17.67
CA ASP A 66 -1.58 -3.39 19.11
C ASP A 66 -0.72 -2.23 19.63
N GLY A 67 -1.33 -1.30 20.36
CA GLY A 67 -0.62 -0.14 20.89
C GLY A 67 -1.54 0.86 21.58
N LYS A 68 -1.01 1.54 22.60
CA LYS A 68 -1.74 2.55 23.39
C LYS A 68 -1.14 3.95 23.30
N LYS A 69 0.09 4.05 22.81
CA LYS A 69 0.85 5.30 22.76
C LYS A 69 1.60 5.38 21.45
N LEU A 70 1.71 6.60 20.93
CA LEU A 70 2.49 6.91 19.75
C LEU A 70 3.88 7.41 20.16
N PRO A 71 4.91 7.16 19.34
CA PRO A 71 6.20 7.84 19.47
C PRO A 71 6.01 9.37 19.43
N PRO A 72 6.78 10.15 20.21
CA PRO A 72 6.59 11.60 20.32
C PRO A 72 6.65 12.36 18.99
N ASP A 73 7.48 11.89 18.05
CA ASP A 73 7.79 12.60 16.80
C ASP A 73 6.87 12.20 15.63
N ILE A 74 5.93 11.27 15.82
CA ILE A 74 5.19 10.66 14.72
C ILE A 74 4.06 11.54 14.16
N MET A 75 3.58 12.50 14.96
CA MET A 75 2.47 13.39 14.58
C MET A 75 2.84 14.42 13.50
N GLN A 76 4.08 14.44 13.02
CA GLN A 76 4.54 15.37 11.97
C GLN A 76 4.32 14.85 10.54
N GLN A 77 3.78 13.63 10.38
CA GLN A 77 3.56 13.02 9.07
C GLN A 77 2.16 13.38 8.54
N GLU A 78 2.02 14.53 7.86
CA GLU A 78 0.73 15.05 7.33
C GLU A 78 0.00 14.07 6.39
N GLU A 79 0.70 13.10 5.83
CA GLU A 79 0.18 12.21 4.81
C GLU A 79 -0.30 10.84 5.30
N VAL A 80 -0.14 10.55 6.60
CA VAL A 80 -0.63 9.32 7.23
C VAL A 80 -1.61 9.69 8.33
N GLU A 81 -2.86 9.29 8.15
CA GLU A 81 -3.87 9.40 9.19
C GLU A 81 -3.59 8.33 10.25
N ILE A 82 -3.37 8.76 11.49
CA ILE A 82 -3.11 7.89 12.63
C ILE A 82 -4.22 8.07 13.65
N GLU A 83 -4.86 6.97 14.03
CA GLU A 83 -5.94 6.95 14.99
C GLU A 83 -5.63 5.95 16.11
N VAL A 84 -5.72 6.40 17.37
CA VAL A 84 -5.57 5.52 18.54
C VAL A 84 -6.96 5.19 19.08
N ARG A 85 -7.34 3.92 19.06
CA ARG A 85 -8.62 3.43 19.59
C ARG A 85 -8.37 2.32 20.58
N GLU A 86 -8.77 2.54 21.83
CA GLU A 86 -8.65 1.56 22.91
C GLU A 86 -7.21 1.06 23.11
N GLU A 87 -6.86 -0.08 22.51
CA GLU A 87 -5.55 -0.74 22.54
C GLU A 87 -4.98 -0.98 21.14
N LYS A 88 -5.53 -0.30 20.13
CA LYS A 88 -5.11 -0.38 18.73
C LYS A 88 -4.65 0.97 18.22
N ILE A 89 -3.66 0.92 17.36
CA ILE A 89 -3.22 2.04 16.54
C ILE A 89 -3.53 1.69 15.09
N ILE A 90 -4.35 2.53 14.46
CA ILE A 90 -4.80 2.37 13.08
C ILE A 90 -4.10 3.42 12.24
N LEU A 91 -3.48 3.00 11.13
CA LEU A 91 -2.85 3.86 10.16
C LEU A 91 -3.58 3.75 8.83
N LYS A 92 -3.88 4.89 8.21
CA LYS A 92 -4.54 4.98 6.91
C LYS A 92 -3.84 6.00 6.05
N SER A 93 -3.77 5.73 4.76
CA SER A 93 -3.36 6.73 3.78
C SER A 93 -3.96 6.41 2.42
N PHE A 94 -4.33 7.47 1.69
CA PHE A 94 -5.01 7.36 0.41
C PHE A 94 -4.44 8.37 -0.59
N TYR A 95 -4.13 7.90 -1.80
CA TYR A 95 -3.64 8.74 -2.88
C TYR A 95 -4.29 8.38 -4.21
N GLU A 96 -4.41 9.38 -5.08
CA GLU A 96 -4.82 9.22 -6.46
C GLU A 96 -3.70 9.74 -7.38
N TYR A 97 -3.37 8.95 -8.40
CA TYR A 97 -2.38 9.27 -9.41
C TYR A 97 -3.06 9.34 -10.78
N PRO A 98 -2.52 10.16 -11.70
CA PRO A 98 -2.86 10.03 -13.11
C PRO A 98 -2.51 8.62 -13.62
N ALA A 99 -3.01 8.29 -14.82
CA ALA A 99 -2.82 7.00 -15.48
C ALA A 99 -1.42 6.38 -15.32
N MET A 100 -1.37 5.05 -15.33
CA MET A 100 -0.16 4.31 -14.98
C MET A 100 1.05 4.68 -15.86
N SER A 101 2.21 4.81 -15.21
CA SER A 101 3.49 5.06 -15.86
C SER A 101 4.61 4.50 -14.99
N LYS A 102 5.83 4.41 -15.54
CA LYS A 102 7.00 4.02 -14.73
C LYS A 102 7.21 4.96 -13.54
N TYR A 103 6.97 6.25 -13.71
CA TYR A 103 7.06 7.23 -12.63
C TYR A 103 5.94 7.05 -11.59
N THR A 104 4.73 6.72 -12.03
CA THR A 104 3.60 6.38 -11.14
C THR A 104 3.94 5.16 -10.28
N ALA A 105 4.48 4.09 -10.89
CA ALA A 105 4.93 2.90 -10.18
C ALA A 105 5.98 3.23 -9.10
N MET A 106 6.99 4.04 -9.45
CA MET A 106 8.01 4.49 -8.49
C MET A 106 7.42 5.33 -7.35
N ALA A 107 6.50 6.24 -7.67
CA ALA A 107 5.85 7.10 -6.68
C ALA A 107 5.01 6.29 -5.69
N ILE A 108 4.27 5.30 -6.18
CA ILE A 108 3.49 4.37 -5.34
C ILE A 108 4.42 3.62 -4.38
N VAL A 109 5.49 3.00 -4.89
CA VAL A 109 6.45 2.26 -4.06
C VAL A 109 7.10 3.18 -3.01
N LYS A 110 7.43 4.42 -3.37
CA LYS A 110 7.96 5.41 -2.42
C LYS A 110 6.96 5.72 -1.30
N ARG A 111 5.68 5.96 -1.61
CA ARG A 111 4.64 6.22 -0.59
C ARG A 111 4.46 5.03 0.35
N ILE A 112 4.46 3.81 -0.20
CA ILE A 112 4.37 2.58 0.60
C ILE A 112 5.55 2.46 1.55
N ASN A 113 6.77 2.74 1.09
CA ASN A 113 7.94 2.70 1.96
C ASN A 113 7.90 3.76 3.07
N SER A 114 7.48 4.99 2.76
CA SER A 114 7.29 6.02 3.79
C SER A 114 6.23 5.64 4.81
N PHE A 115 5.11 5.06 4.39
CA PHE A 115 4.11 4.50 5.31
C PHE A 115 4.70 3.40 6.20
N ARG A 116 5.52 2.52 5.62
CA ARG A 116 6.22 1.45 6.37
C ARG A 116 7.23 1.97 7.38
N GLU A 117 7.90 3.08 7.10
CA GLU A 117 8.80 3.74 8.04
C GLU A 117 8.04 4.27 9.26
N VAL A 118 6.85 4.86 9.05
CA VAL A 118 5.96 5.27 10.14
C VAL A 118 5.51 4.06 10.95
N LEU A 119 5.00 3.02 10.28
CA LEU A 119 4.56 1.79 10.94
C LEU A 119 5.69 1.11 11.74
N SER A 120 6.89 1.03 11.18
CA SER A 120 8.07 0.46 11.85
C SER A 120 8.46 1.26 13.09
N SER A 121 8.30 2.57 13.06
CA SER A 121 8.59 3.45 14.21
C SER A 121 7.61 3.20 15.36
N ILE A 122 6.35 2.88 15.06
CA ILE A 122 5.34 2.50 16.07
C ILE A 122 5.65 1.11 16.64
N LEU A 123 5.93 0.14 15.77
CA LEU A 123 6.20 -1.25 16.18
C LEU A 123 7.48 -1.41 17.03
N SER A 124 8.41 -0.46 16.94
CA SER A 124 9.68 -0.50 17.66
C SER A 124 9.67 0.28 18.99
N PHE A 125 8.53 0.88 19.35
CA PHE A 125 8.35 1.73 20.53
C PHE A 125 7.65 0.99 21.66
#